data_AF-A0A0Q0HQL3-F1
#
_entry.id   AF-A0A0Q0HQL3-F1
#
_cell.length_a   1.000
_cell.length_b   1.000
_cell.length_c   1.000
_cell.angle_alpha   90.00
_cell.angle_beta   90.00
_cell.angle_gamma   90.00
#
_symmetry.space_group_name_H-M   'P 1'
#
loop_
_entity.id
_entity.type
_entity.pdbx_description
1 polymer ?
#
loop_
_entity_poly.entity_id
_entity_poly.type
_entity_poly.pdbx_seq_one_letter_code
_entity_poly.pdbx_strand_id
1 'polypeptide(L)'
;MLLKEKLVILLGVIWFSLGVIFVIGFEPIEKLLICLGFFIYFYRYIYAFILNKSIYAPHTGQEIPPVPENKILRLVLFFLGIFSCTGSTFFVG
;
A
#
# COMPACT_ATOMS: atom_id res chain seq x y z
N MET A 1 -13.78 14.36 5.81
CA MET A 1 -13.57 13.00 5.26
C MET A 1 -12.83 13.05 3.92
N LEU A 2 -13.37 13.78 2.93
CA LEU A 2 -12.84 13.87 1.56
C LEU A 2 -11.39 14.42 1.45
N LEU A 3 -11.02 15.40 2.26
CA LEU A 3 -9.64 15.94 2.29
C LEU A 3 -8.62 14.90 2.75
N LYS A 4 -8.95 14.14 3.80
CA LYS A 4 -8.07 13.10 4.36
C LYS A 4 -7.83 11.98 3.34
N GLU A 5 -8.87 11.58 2.62
CA GLU A 5 -8.76 10.58 1.55
C GLU A 5 -7.86 11.06 0.42
N LYS A 6 -8.05 12.31 -0.03
CA LYS A 6 -7.20 12.93 -1.06
C LYS A 6 -5.73 13.01 -0.63
N LEU A 7 -5.47 13.38 0.63
CA LEU A 7 -4.10 13.44 1.16
C LEU A 7 -3.43 12.07 1.21
N VAL A 8 -4.15 11.03 1.61
CA VAL A 8 -3.62 9.66 1.60
C VAL A 8 -3.35 9.23 0.17
N ILE A 9 -4.29 9.39 -0.76
CA ILE A 9 -4.06 9.06 -2.17
C ILE A 9 -2.84 9.81 -2.72
N LEU A 10 -2.73 11.11 -2.44
CA LEU A 10 -1.59 11.94 -2.86
C LEU A 10 -0.27 11.41 -2.30
N LEU A 11 -0.24 11.01 -1.02
CA LEU A 11 0.92 10.38 -0.40
C LEU A 11 1.31 9.10 -1.13
N GLY A 12 0.33 8.26 -1.49
CA GLY A 12 0.56 7.04 -2.27
C GLY A 12 1.16 7.33 -3.65
N VAL A 13 0.63 8.34 -4.35
CA VAL A 13 1.15 8.76 -5.65
C VAL A 13 2.59 9.27 -5.52
N ILE A 14 2.87 10.17 -4.57
CA ILE A 14 4.22 10.71 -4.36
C ILE A 14 5.19 9.58 -4.01
N TRP A 15 4.80 8.67 -3.12
CA TRP A 15 5.63 7.53 -2.72
C TRP A 15 5.96 6.64 -3.93
N PHE A 16 4.95 6.24 -4.70
CA PHE A 16 5.18 5.41 -5.89
C PHE A 16 6.04 6.13 -6.91
N SER A 17 5.76 7.41 -7.21
CA SER A 17 6.56 8.21 -8.15
C SER A 17 8.01 8.33 -7.71
N LEU A 18 8.29 8.56 -6.42
CA LEU A 18 9.65 8.58 -5.90
C LEU A 18 10.34 7.23 -6.12
N GLY A 19 9.68 6.12 -5.79
CA GLY A 19 10.20 4.78 -6.02
C GLY A 19 10.50 4.50 -7.50
N VAL A 20 9.56 4.88 -8.37
CA VAL A 20 9.70 4.72 -9.82
C VAL A 20 10.86 5.55 -10.38
N ILE A 21 11.11 6.76 -9.88
CA ILE A 21 12.28 7.57 -10.29
C ILE A 21 13.60 6.84 -9.99
N PHE A 22 13.69 6.07 -8.90
CA PHE A 22 14.87 5.25 -8.61
C PHE A 22 15.03 4.06 -9.58
N VAL A 23 13.94 3.56 -10.16
CA VAL A 23 13.91 2.34 -11.01
C VAL A 23 14.00 2.65 -12.51
N ILE A 24 13.49 3.81 -12.97
CA ILE A 24 13.32 4.18 -14.39
C ILE A 24 14.63 4.14 -15.21
N GLY A 25 15.81 4.15 -14.57
CA GLY A 25 17.08 4.04 -15.28
C GLY A 25 17.48 2.63 -15.73
N PHE A 26 16.86 1.55 -15.21
CA PHE A 26 17.49 0.23 -15.25
C PHE A 26 16.57 -0.96 -15.62
N GLU A 27 15.25 -0.81 -15.70
CA GLU A 27 14.32 -1.95 -15.78
C GLU A 27 13.25 -1.84 -16.91
N PRO A 28 12.78 -2.97 -17.49
CA PRO A 28 11.75 -3.00 -18.52
C PRO A 28 10.37 -2.57 -18.02
N ILE A 29 9.53 -2.06 -18.94
CA ILE A 29 8.14 -1.63 -18.68
C ILE A 29 7.29 -2.71 -17.98
N GLU A 30 7.53 -3.98 -18.28
CA GLU A 30 6.79 -5.11 -17.68
C GLU A 30 6.99 -5.17 -16.16
N LYS A 31 8.23 -4.96 -15.69
CA LYS A 31 8.53 -4.89 -14.26
C LYS A 31 7.84 -3.69 -13.61
N LEU A 32 7.79 -2.53 -14.28
CA LEU A 32 7.08 -1.35 -13.77
C LEU A 32 5.59 -1.64 -13.55
N LEU A 33 4.93 -2.36 -14.46
CA LEU A 33 3.52 -2.75 -14.33
C LEU A 33 3.31 -3.71 -13.16
N ILE A 34 4.22 -4.67 -12.96
CA ILE A 34 4.18 -5.58 -11.81
C ILE A 34 4.33 -4.77 -10.52
N CYS A 35 5.32 -3.87 -10.44
CA CYS A 35 5.53 -3.02 -9.27
C CYS A 35 4.30 -2.15 -8.95
N LEU A 36 3.65 -1.58 -9.97
CA LEU A 36 2.41 -0.83 -9.82
C LEU A 36 1.28 -1.70 -9.25
N GLY A 37 1.10 -2.92 -9.78
CA GLY A 37 0.08 -3.85 -9.29
C GLY A 37 0.29 -4.24 -7.82
N PHE A 38 1.53 -4.59 -7.46
CA PHE A 38 1.91 -4.87 -6.08
C PHE A 38 1.70 -3.66 -5.18
N PHE A 39 2.13 -2.48 -5.61
CA PHE A 39 1.98 -1.25 -4.85
C PHE A 39 0.50 -0.97 -4.57
N ILE A 40 -0.36 -0.97 -5.58
CA ILE A 40 -1.81 -0.74 -5.39
C ILE A 40 -2.41 -1.78 -4.43
N TYR A 41 -2.06 -3.05 -4.59
CA TYR A 41 -2.57 -4.13 -3.74
C TYR A 41 -2.20 -3.95 -2.27
N PHE A 42 -0.96 -3.55 -1.97
CA PHE A 42 -0.51 -3.37 -0.58
C PHE A 42 -0.87 -1.99 -0.01
N TYR A 43 -0.94 -0.96 -0.85
CA TYR A 43 -1.31 0.39 -0.45
C TYR A 43 -2.73 0.45 0.12
N ARG A 44 -3.62 -0.46 -0.28
CA ARG A 44 -4.97 -0.59 0.30
C ARG A 44 -4.96 -0.76 1.83
N TYR A 45 -3.96 -1.43 2.38
CA TYR A 45 -3.82 -1.64 3.82
C TYR A 45 -3.47 -0.34 4.53
N ILE A 46 -2.55 0.43 3.96
CA ILE A 46 -2.16 1.76 4.44
C ILE A 46 -3.37 2.70 4.38
N TYR A 47 -4.04 2.73 3.23
CA TYR A 47 -5.23 3.54 2.99
C TYR A 47 -6.34 3.25 3.99
N ALA A 48 -6.72 1.98 4.14
CA ALA A 48 -7.80 1.57 5.02
C ALA A 48 -7.45 1.78 6.51
N PHE A 49 -6.20 1.59 6.90
CA PHE A 49 -5.74 1.87 8.27
C PHE A 49 -5.82 3.37 8.60
N ILE A 50 -5.22 4.24 7.77
CA ILE A 50 -5.19 5.70 8.03
C ILE A 50 -6.61 6.28 8.05
N LEU A 51 -7.46 5.84 7.13
CA LEU A 51 -8.84 6.33 7.02
C LEU A 51 -9.82 5.66 7.99
N ASN A 52 -9.33 4.75 8.82
CA ASN A 52 -10.12 3.95 9.73
C ASN A 52 -11.29 3.21 9.05
N LYS A 53 -11.06 2.71 7.83
CA LYS A 53 -11.98 1.84 7.08
C LYS A 53 -11.72 0.37 7.41
N SER A 54 -12.67 -0.49 7.08
CA SER A 54 -12.49 -1.94 7.13
C SER A 54 -11.32 -2.37 6.26
N ILE A 55 -10.53 -3.31 6.77
CA ILE A 55 -9.43 -3.95 6.03
C ILE A 55 -9.89 -5.34 5.61
N TYR A 56 -9.56 -5.77 4.39
CA TYR A 56 -9.84 -7.14 3.97
C TYR A 56 -8.59 -8.00 4.09
N ALA A 57 -8.70 -9.11 4.82
CA ALA A 57 -7.61 -10.03 5.03
C ALA A 57 -7.03 -10.53 3.68
N PRO A 58 -5.69 -10.65 3.57
CA PRO A 58 -5.07 -11.21 2.38
C PRO A 58 -5.57 -12.65 2.15
N HIS A 59 -5.79 -13.01 0.88
CA HIS A 59 -6.20 -14.33 0.40
C HIS A 59 -7.60 -14.83 0.82
N THR A 60 -8.04 -14.56 2.06
CA THR A 60 -9.36 -15.01 2.55
C THR A 60 -10.46 -13.99 2.30
N GLY A 61 -10.13 -12.71 2.10
CA GLY A 61 -11.13 -11.66 1.88
C GLY A 61 -11.98 -11.34 3.10
N GLN A 62 -11.64 -11.90 4.28
CA GLN A 62 -12.38 -11.65 5.52
C GLN A 62 -12.33 -10.17 5.89
N GLU A 63 -13.49 -9.59 6.21
CA GLU A 63 -13.56 -8.20 6.66
C GLU A 63 -13.04 -8.06 8.09
N ILE A 64 -12.13 -7.12 8.29
CA ILE A 64 -11.52 -6.75 9.57
C ILE A 64 -11.97 -5.32 9.89
N PRO A 65 -13.05 -5.15 10.66
CA PRO A 65 -13.60 -3.84 10.98
C PRO A 65 -12.68 -3.04 11.92
N PRO A 66 -12.85 -1.70 11.96
CA PRO A 66 -12.04 -0.79 12.77
C PRO A 66 -12.38 -0.79 14.27
N VAL A 67 -12.48 -1.97 14.88
CA VAL A 67 -12.78 -2.16 16.30
C VAL A 67 -11.49 -2.35 17.13
N PRO A 68 -11.49 -2.02 18.45
CA PRO A 68 -10.30 -2.12 19.31
C PRO A 68 -9.66 -3.52 19.33
N GLU A 69 -10.48 -4.58 19.31
CA GLU A 69 -10.03 -5.98 19.30
C GLU A 69 -9.13 -6.30 18.10
N ASN A 70 -9.39 -5.67 16.95
CA ASN A 70 -8.64 -5.87 15.72
C ASN A 70 -7.45 -4.94 15.58
N LYS A 71 -7.16 -4.07 16.56
CA LYS A 71 -6.13 -3.02 16.46
C LYS A 71 -4.75 -3.60 16.11
N ILE A 72 -4.34 -4.69 16.77
CA ILE A 72 -3.04 -5.32 16.54
C ILE A 72 -2.97 -5.89 15.12
N LEU A 73 -3.98 -6.65 14.70
CA LEU A 73 -4.04 -7.23 13.35
C LEU A 73 -4.01 -6.15 12.26
N ARG A 74 -4.77 -5.07 12.45
CA ARG A 74 -4.78 -3.93 11.53
C ARG A 74 -3.43 -3.21 11.48
N LEU A 75 -2.72 -3.10 12.61
CA LEU A 75 -1.37 -2.55 12.68
C LEU A 75 -0.36 -3.43 11.94
N VAL A 76 -0.45 -4.74 12.08
CA VAL A 76 0.39 -5.70 11.34
C VAL A 76 0.18 -5.55 9.82
N LEU A 77 -1.08 -5.48 9.37
CA LEU A 77 -1.39 -5.27 7.95
C LEU A 77 -0.93 -3.90 7.42
N PHE A 78 -0.97 -2.87 8.26
CA PHE A 78 -0.41 -1.56 7.94
C PHE A 78 1.10 -1.62 7.71
N PHE A 79 1.85 -2.25 8.62
CA PHE A 79 3.30 -2.42 8.47
C PHE A 79 3.64 -3.30 7.26
N LEU A 80 2.90 -4.39 7.04
CA LEU A 80 3.03 -5.22 5.85
C LEU A 80 2.86 -4.38 4.58
N GLY A 81 1.83 -3.52 4.55
CA GLY A 81 1.61 -2.58 3.44
C GLY A 81 2.81 -1.68 3.20
N ILE A 82 3.38 -1.08 4.25
CA ILE A 82 4.58 -0.22 4.15
C ILE A 82 5.78 -0.99 3.61
N PHE A 83 6.10 -2.14 4.21
CA PHE A 83 7.26 -2.93 3.81
C PHE A 83 7.11 -3.43 2.37
N SER A 84 5.92 -3.88 1.97
CA SER A 84 5.69 -4.35 0.60
C SER A 84 5.68 -3.21 -0.42
N CYS A 85 5.08 -2.06 -0.13
CA CYS A 85 5.11 -0.89 -1.04
C CYS A 85 6.52 -0.33 -1.22
N THR A 86 7.33 -0.36 -0.15
CA THR A 86 8.74 0.06 -0.21
C THR A 86 9.58 -1.01 -0.91
N GLY A 87 9.41 -2.28 -0.55
CA GLY A 87 10.12 -3.39 -1.18
C GLY A 87 9.88 -3.47 -2.69
N SER A 88 8.62 -3.35 -3.12
CA SER A 88 8.25 -3.41 -4.54
C SER A 88 8.77 -2.22 -5.35
N THR A 89 9.09 -1.09 -4.71
CA THR A 89 9.61 0.09 -5.38
C THR A 89 11.13 0.18 -5.39
N PHE A 90 11.83 -0.51 -4.48
CA PHE A 90 13.30 -0.40 -4.33
C PHE A 90 14.08 -1.70 -4.58
N PHE A 91 13.45 -2.88 -4.46
CA PHE A 91 14.16 -4.18 -4.42
C PHE A 91 13.70 -5.18 -5.49
N VAL A 92 12.97 -4.75 -6.52
CA VAL A 92 12.63 -5.63 -7.66
C VAL A 92 13.84 -5.71 -8.59
N GLY A 93 14.86 -6.45 -8.13
CA GLY A 93 15.96 -6.97 -8.96
C GLY A 93 15.56 -8.31 -9.55
#